data_AF-A0AAW6IP47-F1
#
_entry.id   AF-A0AAW6IP47-F1
#
_cell.length_a   1.000
_cell.length_b   1.000
_cell.length_c   1.000
_cell.angle_alpha   90.00
_cell.angle_beta   90.00
_cell.angle_gamma   90.00
#
_symmetry.space_group_name_H-M   'P 1'
#
loop_
_entity.id
_entity.type
_entity.pdbx_description
1 polymer ?
#
loop_
_entity_poly.entity_id
_entity_poly.type
_entity_poly.pdbx_seq_one_letter_code
_entity_poly.pdbx_strand_id
1 'polypeptide(L)' 'MNKIVIEITSGGWETTVAINGREYKEKHVATAFGSESVEGNFESEDNIPEEVYDALNSFFPFECMQALYAIED' A
#
# COMPACT_ATOMS: atom_id res chain seq x y z
N MET A 1 -17.08 -2.43 10.35
CA MET A 1 -16.55 -3.62 9.67
C MET A 1 -15.10 -3.34 9.37
N ASN A 2 -14.19 -4.27 9.68
CA ASN A 2 -12.78 -4.10 9.35
C ASN A 2 -12.56 -4.46 7.87
N LYS A 3 -11.78 -3.67 7.15
CA LYS A 3 -11.53 -3.86 5.72
C LYS A 3 -10.13 -3.38 5.34
N ILE A 4 -9.58 -3.98 4.30
CA ILE A 4 -8.39 -3.52 3.60
C ILE A 4 -8.77 -3.37 2.13
N VAL A 5 -8.39 -2.25 1.52
CA VAL A 5 -8.50 -2.01 0.09
C VAL A 5 -7.10 -1.66 -0.41
N ILE A 6 -6.63 -2.37 -1.43
CA ILE A 6 -5.37 -2.08 -2.10
C ILE A 6 -5.69 -1.82 -3.57
N GLU A 7 -5.42 -0.62 -4.03
CA GLU A 7 -5.46 -0.28 -5.45
C GLU A 7 -4.02 -0.23 -5.97
N ILE A 8 -3.75 -0.96 -7.06
CA ILE A 8 -2.43 -1.04 -7.67
C ILE A 8 -2.55 -0.62 -9.13
N THR A 9 -1.69 0.29 -9.54
CA THR A 9 -1.55 0.78 -10.91
C THR A 9 -0.07 0.70 -11.30
N SER A 10 0.26 0.93 -12.58
CA SER A 10 1.65 1.12 -13.01
C SER A 10 2.32 2.33 -12.36
N GLY A 11 1.52 3.32 -11.92
CA GLY A 11 2.00 4.54 -11.27
C GLY A 11 2.26 4.41 -9.77
N GLY A 12 2.00 3.24 -9.16
CA GLY A 12 2.12 3.01 -7.72
C GLY A 12 0.92 2.30 -7.12
N TRP A 13 0.82 2.30 -5.80
CA TRP A 13 -0.30 1.69 -5.08
C TRP A 13 -0.76 2.54 -3.92
N GLU A 14 -2.01 2.31 -3.54
CA GLU A 14 -2.66 2.95 -2.41
C GLU A 14 -3.34 1.88 -1.56
N THR A 15 -2.98 1.84 -0.28
CA THR A 15 -3.56 0.93 0.69
C THR A 15 -4.40 1.72 1.67
N THR A 16 -5.68 1.35 1.80
CA THR A 16 -6.60 1.89 2.80
C THR A 16 -7.00 0.79 3.77
N VAL A 17 -6.74 1.01 5.05
CA VAL A 17 -7.06 0.10 6.15
C VAL A 17 -8.13 0.76 7.01
N ALA A 18 -9.30 0.13 7.15
CA ALA A 18 -10.30 0.59 8.09
C ALA A 18 -10.51 -0.43 9.22
N ILE A 19 -10.29 0.00 10.46
CA ILE A 19 -10.35 -0.82 11.66
C ILE A 19 -11.22 -0.12 12.70
N ASN A 20 -12.27 -0.79 13.16
CA ASN A 20 -13.19 -0.28 14.19
C ASN A 20 -13.74 1.14 13.90
N GLY A 21 -13.92 1.48 12.62
CA GLY A 21 -14.45 2.78 12.19
C GLY A 21 -13.40 3.90 12.07
N ARG A 22 -12.11 3.62 12.30
CA ARG A 22 -11.00 4.50 11.93
C ARG A 22 -10.41 4.05 10.60
N GLU A 23 -9.94 5.00 9.79
CA GLU A 23 -9.34 4.75 8.49
C GLU A 23 -7.90 5.27 8.47
N TYR A 24 -7.00 4.46 7.93
CA TYR A 24 -5.59 4.74 7.74
C TYR A 24 -5.26 4.51 6.28
N LYS A 25 -4.35 5.32 5.75
CA LYS A 25 -4.01 5.31 4.34
C LYS A 25 -2.51 5.42 4.17
N GLU A 26 -1.97 4.63 3.25
CA GLU A 26 -0.58 4.74 2.79
C GLU A 26 -0.55 4.70 1.26
N LYS A 27 0.25 5.57 0.66
CA LYS A 27 0.40 5.67 -0.80
C LYS A 27 1.86 5.67 -1.19
N HIS A 28 2.18 4.83 -2.16
CA HIS A 28 3.46 4.82 -2.83
C HIS A 28 3.28 5.15 -4.31
N VAL A 29 4.21 5.91 -4.86
CA VAL A 29 4.28 6.21 -6.30
C VAL A 29 5.48 5.51 -6.91
N ALA A 30 5.32 5.05 -8.15
CA ALA A 30 6.43 4.52 -8.93
C ALA A 30 7.46 5.62 -9.24
N THR A 31 8.73 5.26 -9.18
CA THR A 31 9.85 6.11 -9.57
C THR A 31 10.72 5.38 -10.59
N ALA A 32 11.65 6.09 -11.24
CA ALA A 32 12.56 5.47 -12.22
C ALA A 32 13.42 4.32 -11.64
N PHE A 33 13.58 4.25 -10.31
CA PHE A 33 14.44 3.28 -9.64
C PHE A 33 13.71 2.38 -8.63
N GLY A 34 12.38 2.52 -8.50
CA GLY A 34 11.61 1.78 -7.50
C GLY A 34 10.30 2.47 -7.18
N SER A 35 10.02 2.69 -5.90
CA SER A 35 8.86 3.44 -5.41
C SER A 35 9.24 4.38 -4.28
N GLU A 36 8.40 5.39 -4.04
CA GLU A 36 8.53 6.34 -2.94
C GLU A 36 7.19 6.44 -2.21
N SER A 37 7.22 6.40 -0.87
CA SER A 37 6.04 6.69 -0.05
C SER A 37 5.78 8.20 -0.06
N VAL A 38 4.57 8.61 -0.41
CA VAL A 38 4.17 10.02 -0.57
C VAL A 38 3.02 10.44 0.35
N GLU A 39 2.32 9.49 0.95
CA GLU A 39 1.22 9.73 1.88
C GLU A 39 1.18 8.61 2.91
N GLY A 40 1.08 8.96 4.19
CA GLY A 40 0.99 7.99 5.28
C GLY A 40 2.28 7.20 5.52
N ASN A 41 2.30 6.51 6.65
CA ASN A 41 3.36 5.57 7.00
C ASN A 41 2.84 4.57 8.03
N PHE A 42 2.51 3.36 7.58
CA PHE A 42 1.99 2.31 8.44
C PHE A 42 3.04 1.76 9.42
N GLU A 43 4.33 1.82 9.09
CA GLU A 43 5.40 1.40 10.00
C GLU A 43 5.44 2.25 11.27
N SER A 44 5.00 3.51 11.19
CA SER A 44 4.94 4.44 12.32
C SER A 44 3.55 4.59 12.96
N GLU A 45 2.54 3.85 12.50
CA GLU A 45 1.17 4.00 12.95
C GLU A 45 0.81 2.95 14.02
N ASP A 46 0.97 3.34 15.29
CA ASP A 46 0.69 2.49 16.46
C ASP A 46 -0.77 2.01 16.54
N ASN A 47 -1.71 2.65 15.85
CA ASN A 47 -3.12 2.25 15.88
C ASN A 47 -3.48 1.16 14.86
N ILE A 48 -2.55 0.75 13.99
CA ILE A 48 -2.70 -0.42 13.13
C ILE A 48 -2.19 -1.65 13.92
N PRO A 49 -3.02 -2.68 14.13
CA PRO A 49 -2.59 -3.92 14.79
C PRO A 49 -1.43 -4.57 14.04
N GLU A 50 -0.48 -5.12 14.78
CA GLU A 50 0.72 -5.78 14.26
C GLU A 50 0.36 -6.87 13.24
N GLU A 51 -0.68 -7.67 13.47
CA GLU A 51 -1.07 -8.74 12.55
C GLU A 51 -1.58 -8.21 11.19
N VAL A 52 -2.15 -7.00 11.17
CA VAL A 52 -2.56 -6.34 9.93
C VAL A 52 -1.35 -5.75 9.22
N TYR A 53 -0.47 -5.09 9.97
CA TYR A 53 0.77 -4.53 9.42
C TYR A 53 1.67 -5.62 8.82
N ASP A 54 1.90 -6.72 9.53
CA ASP A 54 2.72 -7.84 9.07
C ASP A 54 2.17 -8.46 7.78
N ALA A 55 0.84 -8.60 7.67
CA ALA A 55 0.19 -9.12 6.47
C ALA A 55 0.36 -8.16 5.27
N LEU A 56 0.28 -6.84 5.50
CA LEU A 56 0.49 -5.83 4.47
C LEU A 56 1.96 -5.73 4.03
N ASN A 57 2.89 -5.77 4.99
CA ASN A 57 4.32 -5.71 4.72
C ASN A 57 4.84 -6.99 4.03
N SER A 58 4.12 -8.11 4.16
CA SER A 58 4.40 -9.36 3.44
C SER A 58 3.76 -9.42 2.05
N PHE A 59 2.88 -8.49 1.69
CA PHE A 59 2.25 -8.43 0.38
C PHE A 59 3.23 -7.88 -0.66
N PHE A 60 3.00 -8.17 -1.95
CA PHE A 60 3.88 -7.80 -3.08
C PHE A 60 3.27 -6.71 -3.98
N PRO A 61 2.89 -5.52 -3.43
CA PRO A 61 2.27 -4.47 -4.24
C PRO A 61 3.25 -3.89 -5.26
N PHE A 62 4.54 -3.85 -4.93
CA PHE A 62 5.60 -3.36 -5.80
C PHE A 62 5.74 -4.23 -7.06
N GLU A 63 5.80 -5.55 -6.92
CA GLU A 63 5.89 -6.49 -8.03
C GLU A 63 4.64 -6.43 -8.92
N CYS A 64 3.46 -6.27 -8.33
CA CYS A 64 2.22 -6.05 -9.09
C CYS A 64 2.28 -4.76 -9.91
N MET A 65 2.74 -3.65 -9.30
CA MET A 65 2.92 -2.37 -10.00
C MET A 65 3.91 -2.50 -11.15
N GLN A 66 5.06 -3.14 -10.93
CA GLN A 66 6.06 -3.37 -11.97
C GLN A 66 5.53 -4.22 -13.12
N ALA A 67 4.75 -5.25 -12.82
CA ALA A 67 4.13 -6.09 -13.83
C ALA A 67 3.13 -5.31 -14.71
N LEU A 68 2.36 -4.39 -14.11
CA LEU A 68 1.47 -3.49 -14.84
C LEU A 68 2.27 -2.51 -15.70
N TYR A 69 3.31 -1.87 -15.14
CA TYR A 69 4.16 -0.95 -15.89
C TYR A 69 4.84 -1.62 -17.10
N ALA A 70 5.27 -2.87 -16.96
CA ALA A 70 5.95 -3.61 -18.04
C ALA A 70 5.05 -3.94 -19.26
N ILE A 71 3.73 -3.78 -19.13
CA ILE A 71 2.76 -4.04 -20.21
C ILE A 71 2.03 -2.78 -20.69
N GLU A 72 2.41 -1.60 -20.18
CA GLU A 72 1.89 -0.33 -20.68
C GLU A 72 2.65 0.13 -21.94
N ASP A 73 1.89 0.60 -22.93
CA ASP A 73 2.39 1.08 -24.23
C ASP A 73 3.07 2.47 -24.14
#